data_AF-A0A1W1X4R0-F1
#
_entry.id   AF-A0A1W1X4R0-F1
#
_cell.length_a   1.000
_cell.length_b   1.000
_cell.length_c   1.000
_cell.angle_alpha   90.00
_cell.angle_beta   90.00
_cell.angle_gamma   90.00
#
_symmetry.space_group_name_H-M   'P 1'
#
loop_
_entity.id
_entity.type
_entity.pdbx_description
1 polymer ?
#
loop_
_entity_poly.entity_id
_entity_poly.type
_entity_poly.pdbx_seq_one_letter_code
_entity_poly.pdbx_strand_id
1 'polypeptide(L)'
;MKIAIVSDGRSLDAQVGDKLALSSYVLVVDLDTMKLEVVPLLSSGGGAAAAIKVISIALQKGAMAVLGGYISPRVSSPLMEHGIEVVTGVTGQVCDAVDSYKKGKFSKSFSGEKAGIRTGKDEQNFVQVLKKTAKQFSSIFPMLAGVVFLIGLFHAFVHKRLLFSIFSGKPLHDTVLGAFGGSVFAGNPINSYVIGDTLLKMGVSPYAVSALIVTWVTVGLVQLPAEIGSLGPRFALVRNGTAFLASIIIAFLTVYLVRILS
;
A
#
# COMPACT_ATOMS: atom_id res chain seq x y z
N MET A 1 39.33 -7.82 9.16
CA MET A 1 38.24 -7.79 8.16
C MET A 1 36.93 -7.49 8.89
N LYS A 2 36.05 -6.63 8.40
CA LYS A 2 34.82 -6.28 9.13
C LYS A 2 33.58 -6.97 8.59
N ILE A 3 32.74 -7.47 9.48
CA ILE A 3 31.42 -8.02 9.15
C ILE A 3 30.35 -7.29 9.96
N ALA A 4 29.19 -7.04 9.34
CA ALA A 4 28.04 -6.44 10.00
C ALA A 4 26.97 -7.51 10.23
N ILE A 5 26.45 -7.60 11.45
CA ILE A 5 25.47 -8.60 11.85
C ILE A 5 24.24 -7.88 12.40
N VAL A 6 23.07 -8.18 11.87
CA VAL A 6 21.81 -7.67 12.39
C VAL A 6 21.45 -8.45 13.65
N SER A 7 21.23 -7.75 14.78
CA SER A 7 20.98 -8.37 16.08
C SER A 7 19.87 -7.67 16.86
N ASP A 8 19.20 -8.45 17.70
CA ASP A 8 18.19 -7.95 18.63
C ASP A 8 18.81 -7.43 19.94
N GLY A 9 20.12 -7.65 20.17
CA GLY A 9 20.86 -7.19 21.35
C GLY A 9 22.18 -6.50 21.04
N ARG A 10 22.87 -6.07 22.10
CA ARG A 10 24.11 -5.27 22.02
C ARG A 10 25.40 -6.09 22.24
N SER A 11 25.27 -7.38 22.54
CA SER A 11 26.38 -8.27 22.91
C SER A 11 26.60 -9.37 21.87
N LEU A 12 27.76 -10.02 21.93
CA LEU A 12 28.06 -11.18 21.09
C LEU A 12 27.19 -12.41 21.43
N ASP A 13 26.64 -12.47 22.64
CA ASP A 13 25.72 -13.53 23.08
C ASP A 13 24.26 -13.25 22.68
N ALA A 14 24.00 -12.09 22.08
CA ALA A 14 22.67 -11.73 21.62
C ALA A 14 22.24 -12.59 20.42
N GLN A 15 20.93 -12.72 20.24
CA GLN A 15 20.39 -13.41 19.07
C GLN A 15 20.56 -12.59 17.80
N VAL A 16 20.82 -13.29 16.71
CA VAL A 16 20.76 -12.75 15.36
C VAL A 16 19.31 -12.40 15.05
N GLY A 17 19.10 -11.23 14.46
CA GLY A 17 17.78 -10.73 14.13
C GLY A 17 17.11 -11.52 13.01
N ASP A 18 15.90 -12.02 13.27
CA ASP A 18 15.10 -12.76 12.28
C ASP A 18 14.66 -11.87 11.12
N LYS A 19 14.30 -10.61 11.41
CA LYS A 19 13.80 -9.65 10.42
C LYS A 19 14.45 -8.29 10.63
N LEU A 20 15.05 -7.77 9.56
CA LEU A 20 15.71 -6.47 9.56
C LEU A 20 14.82 -5.29 10.04
N ALA A 21 13.51 -5.38 9.84
CA ALA A 21 12.56 -4.36 10.29
C ALA A 21 12.25 -4.38 11.80
N LEU A 22 12.49 -5.50 12.48
CA LEU A 22 12.22 -5.68 13.91
C LEU A 22 13.49 -5.62 14.77
N SER A 23 14.66 -5.76 14.14
CA SER A 23 15.91 -5.80 14.87
C SER A 23 16.36 -4.45 15.38
N SER A 24 16.99 -4.49 16.55
CA SER A 24 17.28 -3.27 17.32
C SER A 24 18.69 -2.73 17.07
N TYR A 25 19.63 -3.57 16.63
CA TYR A 25 21.05 -3.21 16.51
C TYR A 25 21.71 -3.82 15.26
N VAL A 26 22.76 -3.16 14.80
CA VAL A 26 23.74 -3.70 13.85
C VAL A 26 25.08 -3.76 14.59
N LEU A 27 25.63 -4.96 14.71
CA LEU A 27 26.91 -5.24 15.33
C LEU A 27 27.96 -5.32 14.23
N VAL A 28 28.92 -4.40 14.23
CA VAL A 28 30.07 -4.45 13.31
C VAL A 28 31.24 -5.06 14.07
N VAL A 29 31.64 -6.26 13.65
CA VAL A 29 32.71 -7.03 14.28
C VAL A 29 33.93 -6.99 13.36
N ASP A 30 35.07 -6.57 13.90
CA ASP A 30 36.35 -6.75 13.23
C ASP A 30 36.92 -8.14 13.53
N LEU A 31 37.04 -8.98 12.52
CA LEU A 31 37.49 -10.37 12.60
C LEU A 31 38.96 -10.48 13.04
N ASP A 32 39.77 -9.44 12.85
CA ASP A 32 41.21 -9.46 13.13
C ASP A 32 41.50 -9.09 14.60
N THR A 33 40.77 -8.11 15.13
CA THR A 33 40.96 -7.58 16.49
C THR A 33 39.88 -8.02 17.48
N MET A 34 38.84 -8.71 17.00
CA MET A 34 37.61 -9.03 17.74
C MET A 34 36.93 -7.79 18.34
N LYS A 35 37.21 -6.60 17.80
CA LYS A 35 36.60 -5.35 18.27
C LYS A 35 35.15 -5.28 17.81
N LEU A 36 34.25 -5.06 18.78
CA LEU A 36 32.81 -4.95 18.57
C LEU A 36 32.39 -3.47 18.56
N GLU A 37 31.78 -3.02 17.47
CA GLU A 37 31.09 -1.73 17.39
C GLU A 37 29.57 -1.95 17.29
N VAL A 38 28.83 -1.40 18.24
CA VAL A 38 27.37 -1.56 18.32
C VAL A 38 26.70 -0.30 17.78
N VAL A 39 25.89 -0.43 16.74
CA VAL A 39 25.13 0.69 16.15
C VAL A 39 23.63 0.44 16.29
N PRO A 40 22.86 1.34 16.93
CA PRO A 40 21.41 1.16 17.07
C PRO A 40 20.69 1.33 15.73
N LEU A 41 19.82 0.38 15.39
CA LEU A 41 19.02 0.39 14.18
C LEU A 41 17.67 1.10 14.36
N LEU A 42 17.18 1.17 15.61
CA LEU A 42 15.95 1.86 16.01
C LEU A 42 15.87 3.24 15.35
N SER A 43 14.88 3.36 14.48
CA SER A 43 14.53 4.57 13.75
C SER A 43 13.01 4.65 13.78
N SER A 44 12.45 5.78 14.19
CA SER A 44 11.02 6.00 14.44
C SER A 44 10.12 5.90 13.18
N GLY A 45 10.57 5.27 12.09
CA GLY A 45 9.98 5.30 10.75
C GLY A 45 9.73 3.94 10.07
N GLY A 46 9.71 2.84 10.82
CA GLY A 46 9.37 1.51 10.30
C GLY A 46 10.47 0.83 9.46
N GLY A 47 10.13 -0.29 8.81
CA GLY A 47 11.09 -1.21 8.18
C GLY A 47 11.91 -0.64 7.02
N ALA A 48 11.43 0.39 6.32
CA ALA A 48 12.17 1.03 5.22
C ALA A 48 13.33 1.91 5.73
N ALA A 49 13.15 2.59 6.88
CA ALA A 49 14.21 3.39 7.50
C ALA A 49 15.34 2.50 8.03
N ALA A 50 14.98 1.35 8.63
CA ALA A 50 15.95 0.35 9.07
C ALA A 50 16.80 -0.17 7.89
N ALA A 51 16.17 -0.49 6.76
CA ALA A 51 16.86 -0.93 5.54
C ALA A 51 17.94 0.04 5.06
N ILE A 52 17.61 1.32 4.90
CA ILE A 52 18.56 2.35 4.45
C ILE A 52 19.71 2.49 5.45
N LYS A 53 19.40 2.43 6.74
CA LYS A 53 20.40 2.57 7.80
C LYS A 53 21.40 1.42 7.81
N VAL A 54 20.96 0.17 7.62
CA VAL A 54 21.88 -0.99 7.48
C VAL A 54 22.84 -0.79 6.31
N ILE A 55 22.32 -0.39 5.14
CA ILE A 55 23.14 -0.14 3.95
C ILE A 55 24.19 0.94 4.24
N SER A 56 23.77 2.06 4.83
CA SER A 56 24.67 3.17 5.15
C SER A 56 25.77 2.78 6.14
N ILE A 57 25.44 1.97 7.17
CA ILE A 57 26.40 1.52 8.17
C ILE A 57 27.41 0.55 7.54
N ALA A 58 26.95 -0.41 6.74
CA ALA A 58 27.82 -1.37 6.08
C ALA A 58 28.83 -0.68 5.17
N LEU A 59 28.38 0.30 4.37
CA LEU A 59 29.26 1.08 3.49
C LEU A 59 30.22 1.99 4.27
N GLN A 60 29.72 2.77 5.24
CA GLN A 60 30.56 3.69 6.02
C GLN A 60 31.63 2.96 6.86
N LYS A 61 31.29 1.78 7.39
CA LYS A 61 32.21 1.00 8.21
C LYS A 61 33.10 0.08 7.41
N GLY A 62 32.91 0.00 6.08
CA GLY A 62 33.68 -0.87 5.19
C GLY A 62 33.48 -2.34 5.53
N ALA A 63 32.26 -2.75 5.85
CA ALA A 63 31.95 -4.15 6.10
C ALA A 63 32.02 -4.94 4.79
N MET A 64 32.72 -6.07 4.79
CA MET A 64 32.85 -6.95 3.64
C MET A 64 31.65 -7.90 3.51
N ALA A 65 30.95 -8.16 4.61
CA ALA A 65 29.74 -8.97 4.61
C ALA A 65 28.68 -8.45 5.59
N VAL A 66 27.41 -8.69 5.25
CA VAL A 66 26.24 -8.44 6.09
C VAL A 66 25.51 -9.76 6.35
N LEU A 67 25.34 -10.13 7.62
CA LEU A 67 24.68 -11.35 8.05
C LEU A 67 23.34 -11.04 8.75
N GLY A 68 22.33 -11.87 8.48
CA GLY A 68 21.06 -11.81 9.21
C GLY A 68 20.12 -12.97 8.88
N GLY A 69 19.01 -13.07 9.61
CA GLY A 69 17.96 -14.07 9.35
C GLY A 69 17.31 -13.83 7.99
N TYR A 70 16.58 -12.73 7.84
CA TYR A 70 15.98 -12.32 6.57
C TYR A 70 16.40 -10.90 6.16
N ILE A 71 17.02 -10.79 4.98
CA ILE A 71 17.40 -9.53 4.35
C ILE A 71 16.59 -9.38 3.07
N SER A 72 15.79 -8.31 2.98
CA SER A 72 14.92 -8.09 1.83
C SER A 72 15.72 -7.79 0.55
N PRO A 73 15.20 -8.09 -0.66
CA PRO A 73 15.87 -7.80 -1.93
C PRO A 73 16.26 -6.32 -2.12
N ARG A 74 15.50 -5.40 -1.50
CA ARG A 74 15.78 -3.95 -1.54
C ARG A 74 17.06 -3.56 -0.78
N VAL A 75 17.51 -4.41 0.14
CA VAL A 75 18.74 -4.22 0.92
C VAL A 75 19.89 -5.01 0.33
N SER A 76 19.64 -6.22 -0.17
CA SER A 76 20.70 -7.05 -0.74
C SER A 76 21.24 -6.49 -2.06
N SER A 77 20.40 -6.00 -2.97
CA SER A 77 20.87 -5.50 -4.27
C SER A 77 21.90 -4.36 -4.16
N PRO A 78 21.68 -3.27 -3.39
CA PRO A 78 22.67 -2.19 -3.28
C PRO A 78 23.98 -2.61 -2.58
N LEU A 79 23.90 -3.53 -1.61
CA LEU A 79 25.08 -4.05 -0.90
C LEU A 79 25.97 -4.88 -1.84
N MET A 80 25.35 -5.78 -2.62
CA MET A 80 26.07 -6.62 -3.57
C MET A 80 26.69 -5.82 -4.71
N GLU A 81 26.04 -4.74 -5.17
CA GLU A 81 26.60 -3.82 -6.18
C GLU A 81 27.90 -3.15 -5.69
N HIS A 82 28.04 -2.91 -4.39
CA HIS A 82 29.23 -2.34 -3.79
C HIS A 82 30.23 -3.40 -3.31
N GLY A 83 30.07 -4.66 -3.74
CA GLY A 83 30.98 -5.76 -3.41
C GLY A 83 30.86 -6.27 -1.97
N ILE A 84 29.77 -5.93 -1.27
CA ILE A 84 29.50 -6.43 0.09
C ILE A 84 28.68 -7.72 -0.02
N GLU A 85 29.21 -8.80 0.55
CA GLU A 85 28.54 -10.10 0.58
C GLU A 85 27.31 -10.06 1.50
N VAL A 86 26.22 -10.70 1.10
CA VAL A 86 24.98 -10.76 1.90
C VAL A 86 24.67 -12.21 2.22
N VAL A 87 24.65 -12.55 3.51
CA VAL A 87 24.34 -13.89 4.01
C VAL A 87 22.99 -13.86 4.73
N THR A 88 22.03 -14.57 4.16
CA THR A 88 20.69 -14.75 4.72
C THR A 88 20.52 -16.14 5.34
N GLY A 89 19.51 -16.31 6.18
CA GLY A 89 19.19 -17.57 6.87
C GLY A 89 20.04 -17.84 8.11
N VAL A 90 20.73 -16.82 8.62
CA VAL A 90 21.55 -16.95 9.83
C VAL A 90 20.64 -16.91 11.06
N THR A 91 20.67 -17.99 11.84
CA THR A 91 19.91 -18.12 13.10
C THR A 91 20.85 -18.52 14.24
N GLY A 92 20.47 -18.20 15.49
CA GLY A 92 21.28 -18.48 16.67
C GLY A 92 21.93 -17.23 17.28
N GLN A 93 23.05 -17.41 17.98
CA GLN A 93 23.77 -16.31 18.62
C GLN A 93 24.73 -15.62 17.63
N VAL A 94 25.02 -14.34 17.88
CA VAL A 94 25.96 -13.55 17.07
C VAL A 94 27.36 -14.16 17.10
N CYS A 95 27.81 -14.69 18.24
CA CYS A 95 29.09 -15.39 18.36
C CYS A 95 29.18 -16.60 17.41
N ASP A 96 28.13 -17.44 17.35
CA ASP A 96 28.06 -18.58 16.46
C ASP A 96 28.06 -18.18 14.98
N ALA A 97 27.41 -17.05 14.66
CA ALA A 97 27.39 -16.48 13.33
C ALA A 97 28.77 -15.99 12.88
N VAL A 98 29.50 -15.28 13.75
CA VAL A 98 30.88 -14.84 13.50
C VAL A 98 31.80 -16.05 13.27
N ASP A 99 31.72 -17.06 14.13
CA ASP A 99 32.54 -18.27 14.03
C ASP A 99 32.23 -19.08 12.77
N SER A 100 30.95 -19.18 12.41
CA SER A 100 30.52 -19.89 11.20
C SER A 100 30.97 -19.16 9.93
N TYR A 101 31.06 -17.82 9.96
CA TYR A 101 31.65 -17.03 8.88
C TYR A 101 33.16 -17.22 8.78
N LYS A 102 33.89 -17.17 9.90
CA LYS A 102 35.34 -17.46 9.92
C LYS A 102 35.69 -18.85 9.38
N LYS A 103 34.84 -19.84 9.67
CA LYS A 103 35.00 -21.24 9.20
C LYS A 103 34.60 -21.43 7.73
N GLY A 104 34.21 -20.37 7.01
CA GLY A 104 33.84 -20.42 5.60
C GLY A 104 32.54 -21.20 5.32
N LYS A 105 31.73 -21.50 6.34
CA LYS A 105 30.49 -22.30 6.18
C LYS A 105 29.46 -21.63 5.29
N PHE A 106 29.50 -20.30 5.17
CA PHE A 106 28.57 -19.51 4.36
C PHE A 106 29.05 -19.27 2.92
N SER A 107 30.28 -19.66 2.57
CA SER A 107 30.95 -19.39 1.28
C SER A 107 30.34 -20.10 0.06
N LYS A 108 29.19 -20.77 0.18
CA LYS A 108 28.50 -21.48 -0.92
C LYS A 108 27.04 -21.04 -1.13
N SER A 109 26.69 -19.79 -0.81
CA SER A 109 25.40 -19.20 -1.23
C SER A 109 25.50 -18.13 -2.32
N PHE A 110 26.63 -18.05 -3.04
CA PHE A 110 26.64 -17.50 -4.41
C PHE A 110 26.02 -18.51 -5.38
N SER A 111 24.71 -18.66 -5.27
CA SER A 111 23.85 -19.19 -6.32
C SER A 111 22.50 -18.58 -6.02
N GLY A 112 22.16 -17.55 -6.80
CA GLY A 112 20.96 -16.76 -6.61
C GLY A 112 19.79 -17.61 -6.15
N GLU A 113 19.29 -17.30 -4.97
CA GLU A 113 17.91 -17.57 -4.65
C GLU A 113 17.09 -16.64 -5.55
N LYS A 114 16.98 -17.02 -6.83
CA LYS A 114 15.83 -16.69 -7.64
C LYS A 114 14.65 -17.13 -6.77
N ALA A 115 13.92 -16.15 -6.24
CA ALA A 115 12.58 -16.35 -5.73
C ALA A 115 11.90 -17.37 -6.65
N GLY A 116 11.62 -18.56 -6.11
CA GLY A 116 11.39 -19.75 -6.91
C GLY A 116 10.23 -19.58 -7.88
N ILE A 117 10.53 -19.32 -9.15
CA ILE A 117 9.71 -19.80 -10.25
C ILE A 117 10.07 -21.28 -10.39
N ARG A 118 9.19 -22.14 -9.87
CA ARG A 118 9.25 -23.59 -10.05
C ARG A 118 9.04 -23.92 -11.53
N THR A 119 10.11 -24.02 -12.30
CA THR A 119 10.11 -24.73 -13.59
C THR A 119 10.61 -26.15 -13.35
N GLY A 120 9.68 -27.10 -13.21
CA GLY A 120 10.03 -28.50 -12.93
C GLY A 120 8.88 -29.45 -12.56
N LYS A 121 7.77 -29.42 -13.33
CA LYS A 121 6.77 -30.48 -13.61
C LYS A 121 5.43 -29.82 -14.00
N ASP A 122 5.34 -29.33 -15.23
CA ASP A 122 4.19 -28.52 -15.67
C ASP A 122 2.93 -29.32 -16.07
N GLU A 123 2.96 -30.65 -16.11
CA GLU A 123 1.74 -31.42 -16.38
C GLU A 123 0.92 -31.75 -15.11
N GLN A 124 1.52 -31.82 -13.93
CA GLN A 124 0.79 -32.20 -12.70
C GLN A 124 0.17 -31.02 -11.93
N ASN A 125 0.42 -29.78 -12.36
CA ASN A 125 -0.07 -28.58 -11.68
C ASN A 125 -1.02 -27.70 -12.51
N PHE A 126 -1.29 -28.01 -13.79
CA PHE A 126 -2.26 -27.21 -14.57
C PHE A 126 -3.66 -27.26 -13.96
N VAL A 127 -4.14 -28.46 -13.60
CA VAL A 127 -5.46 -28.64 -12.97
C VAL A 127 -5.53 -27.95 -11.61
N GLN A 128 -4.44 -27.95 -10.84
CA GLN A 128 -4.39 -27.31 -9.53
C GLN A 128 -4.33 -25.79 -9.63
N VAL A 129 -3.60 -25.25 -10.61
CA VAL A 129 -3.57 -23.82 -10.93
C VAL A 129 -4.94 -23.38 -11.45
N LEU A 130 -5.54 -24.13 -12.38
CA LEU A 130 -6.87 -23.87 -12.90
C LEU A 130 -7.93 -23.88 -11.78
N LYS A 131 -7.84 -24.83 -10.84
CA LYS A 131 -8.73 -24.90 -9.67
C LYS A 131 -8.53 -23.71 -8.72
N LYS A 132 -7.30 -23.23 -8.53
CA LYS A 132 -7.03 -22.03 -7.73
C LYS A 132 -7.58 -20.76 -8.40
N THR A 133 -7.37 -20.62 -9.71
CA THR A 133 -7.93 -19.52 -10.50
C THR A 133 -9.45 -19.55 -10.48
N ALA A 134 -10.07 -20.72 -10.67
CA ALA A 134 -11.53 -20.89 -10.60
C ALA A 134 -12.08 -20.56 -9.21
N LYS A 135 -11.38 -20.97 -8.13
CA LYS A 135 -11.77 -20.64 -6.75
C LYS A 135 -11.65 -19.13 -6.48
N GLN A 136 -10.61 -18.47 -6.98
CA GLN A 136 -10.48 -17.01 -6.89
C GLN A 136 -11.56 -16.30 -7.70
N PHE A 137 -11.84 -16.74 -8.92
CA PHE A 137 -12.91 -16.17 -9.74
C PHE A 137 -14.27 -16.35 -9.07
N SER A 138 -14.55 -17.55 -8.53
CA SER A 138 -15.76 -17.84 -7.74
C SER A 138 -15.86 -17.01 -6.46
N SER A 139 -14.74 -16.53 -5.90
CA SER A 139 -14.78 -15.61 -4.75
C SER A 139 -15.14 -14.17 -5.11
N ILE A 140 -14.82 -13.73 -6.34
CA ILE A 140 -15.12 -12.38 -6.84
C ILE A 140 -16.48 -12.34 -7.55
N PHE A 141 -16.92 -13.47 -8.12
CA PHE A 141 -18.19 -13.59 -8.83
C PHE A 141 -19.42 -13.11 -8.03
N PRO A 142 -19.59 -13.39 -6.72
CA PRO A 142 -20.72 -12.89 -5.94
C PRO A 142 -20.75 -11.36 -5.88
N MET A 143 -19.58 -10.72 -5.79
CA MET A 143 -19.49 -9.26 -5.79
C MET A 143 -19.85 -8.69 -7.16
N LEU A 144 -19.30 -9.26 -8.25
CA LEU A 144 -19.61 -8.84 -9.62
C LEU A 144 -21.10 -9.04 -9.96
N ALA A 145 -21.65 -10.21 -9.66
CA ALA A 145 -23.06 -10.51 -9.83
C ALA A 145 -23.93 -9.55 -9.00
N GLY A 146 -23.54 -9.27 -7.74
CA GLY A 146 -24.19 -8.29 -6.89
C GLY A 146 -24.20 -6.89 -7.51
N VAL A 147 -23.06 -6.41 -8.01
CA VAL A 147 -22.94 -5.09 -8.65
C VAL A 147 -23.78 -5.02 -9.94
N VAL A 148 -23.67 -6.01 -10.83
CA VAL A 148 -24.45 -6.06 -12.08
C VAL A 148 -25.94 -6.13 -11.80
N PHE A 149 -26.35 -6.93 -10.81
CA PHE A 149 -27.73 -7.03 -10.38
C PHE A 149 -28.23 -5.70 -9.79
N LEU A 150 -27.42 -5.03 -8.96
CA LEU A 150 -27.76 -3.72 -8.40
C LEU A 150 -27.91 -2.65 -9.48
N ILE A 151 -27.02 -2.65 -10.48
CA ILE A 151 -27.10 -1.76 -11.64
C ILE A 151 -28.38 -2.05 -12.44
N GLY A 152 -28.69 -3.33 -12.69
CA GLY A 152 -29.92 -3.72 -13.37
C GLY A 152 -31.18 -3.33 -12.59
N LEU A 153 -31.18 -3.52 -11.27
CA LEU A 153 -32.27 -3.12 -10.38
C LEU A 153 -32.43 -1.60 -10.34
N PHE A 154 -31.32 -0.87 -10.31
CA PHE A 154 -31.31 0.59 -10.41
C PHE A 154 -31.91 1.06 -11.72
N HIS A 155 -31.54 0.46 -12.85
CA HIS A 155 -32.16 0.77 -14.16
C HIS A 155 -33.66 0.41 -14.20
N ALA A 156 -34.07 -0.67 -13.54
CA ALA A 156 -35.47 -1.10 -13.49
C ALA A 156 -36.33 -0.19 -12.59
N PHE A 157 -35.80 0.33 -11.49
CA PHE A 157 -36.55 1.17 -10.56
C PHE A 157 -36.41 2.67 -10.86
N VAL A 158 -35.23 3.14 -11.27
CA VAL A 158 -34.92 4.55 -11.54
C VAL A 158 -35.21 4.88 -13.00
N HIS A 159 -36.49 5.12 -13.27
CA HIS A 159 -36.94 5.62 -14.57
C HIS A 159 -36.61 7.10 -14.75
N LYS A 160 -36.43 7.56 -16.01
CA LYS A 160 -36.23 8.99 -16.37
C LYS A 160 -37.24 9.92 -15.69
N ARG A 161 -38.46 9.45 -15.43
CA ARG A 161 -39.52 10.21 -14.76
C ARG A 161 -39.22 10.57 -13.29
N LEU A 162 -38.57 9.66 -12.55
CA LEU A 162 -38.12 9.93 -11.18
C LEU A 162 -36.97 10.94 -11.18
N LEU A 163 -36.04 10.82 -12.14
CA LEU A 163 -34.95 11.77 -12.30
C LEU A 163 -35.43 13.18 -12.67
N PHE A 164 -36.44 13.34 -13.54
CA PHE A 164 -37.01 14.66 -13.84
C PHE A 164 -37.82 15.29 -12.67
N SER A 165 -38.37 14.46 -11.77
CA SER A 165 -39.05 14.94 -10.57
C SER A 165 -38.05 15.42 -9.51
N ILE A 166 -36.96 14.66 -9.37
CA ILE A 166 -35.91 14.87 -8.37
C ILE A 166 -34.90 15.93 -8.81
N PHE A 167 -34.53 15.97 -10.09
CA PHE A 167 -33.70 17.00 -10.71
C PHE A 167 -34.60 17.94 -11.52
N SER A 168 -35.07 18.99 -10.85
CA SER A 168 -36.05 19.94 -11.40
C SER A 168 -35.47 20.89 -12.45
N GLY A 169 -34.19 20.74 -12.82
CA GLY A 169 -33.48 21.59 -13.78
C GLY A 169 -32.97 22.92 -13.19
N LYS A 170 -33.17 23.15 -11.89
CA LYS A 170 -32.66 24.33 -11.19
C LYS A 170 -31.19 24.07 -10.79
N PRO A 171 -30.23 24.90 -11.24
CA PRO A 171 -28.81 24.64 -11.01
C PRO A 171 -28.44 24.41 -9.54
N LEU A 172 -28.96 25.22 -8.62
CA LEU A 172 -28.68 25.09 -7.18
C LEU A 172 -29.25 23.81 -6.57
N HIS A 173 -30.51 23.49 -6.86
CA HIS A 173 -31.17 22.30 -6.31
C HIS A 173 -30.49 21.02 -6.80
N ASP A 174 -30.22 20.96 -8.10
CA ASP A 174 -29.60 19.80 -8.74
C ASP A 174 -28.15 19.59 -8.24
N THR A 175 -27.41 20.69 -8.02
CA THR A 175 -26.05 20.64 -7.44
C THR A 175 -26.06 20.12 -6.01
N VAL A 176 -26.95 20.64 -5.16
CA VAL A 176 -27.05 20.22 -3.75
C VAL A 176 -27.46 18.74 -3.67
N LEU A 177 -28.41 18.32 -4.50
CA LEU A 177 -28.86 16.94 -4.51
C LEU A 177 -27.78 15.99 -5.05
N GLY A 178 -27.05 16.39 -6.09
CA GLY A 178 -25.88 15.66 -6.58
C GLY A 178 -24.79 15.53 -5.51
N ALA A 179 -24.52 16.61 -4.76
CA ALA A 179 -23.59 16.63 -3.65
C ALA A 179 -24.01 15.68 -2.51
N PHE A 180 -25.30 15.65 -2.15
CA PHE A 180 -25.82 14.70 -1.16
C PHE A 180 -25.70 13.25 -1.64
N GLY A 181 -26.06 12.98 -2.90
CA GLY A 181 -25.89 11.66 -3.51
C GLY A 181 -24.44 11.20 -3.42
N GLY A 182 -23.50 12.01 -3.93
CA GLY A 182 -22.08 11.68 -3.91
C GLY A 182 -21.51 11.49 -2.51
N SER A 183 -21.96 12.27 -1.52
CA SER A 183 -21.48 12.15 -0.13
C SER A 183 -21.83 10.81 0.54
N VAL A 184 -22.97 10.20 0.16
CA VAL A 184 -23.39 8.90 0.71
C VAL A 184 -22.62 7.76 0.07
N PHE A 185 -22.22 7.92 -1.19
CA PHE A 185 -21.47 6.90 -1.89
C PHE A 185 -19.97 6.99 -1.60
N ALA A 186 -19.39 5.91 -1.09
CA ALA A 186 -17.96 5.80 -0.86
C ALA A 186 -17.38 4.64 -1.69
N GLY A 187 -16.26 4.86 -2.36
CA GLY A 187 -15.60 3.84 -3.17
C GLY A 187 -14.47 4.38 -4.04
N ASN A 188 -14.03 3.57 -5.01
CA ASN A 188 -13.00 3.99 -5.96
C ASN A 188 -13.51 5.18 -6.83
N PRO A 189 -12.75 6.28 -6.95
CA PRO A 189 -13.10 7.41 -7.81
C PRO A 189 -13.40 7.04 -9.26
N ILE A 190 -12.88 5.92 -9.78
CA ILE A 190 -13.20 5.44 -11.13
C ILE A 190 -14.71 5.20 -11.30
N ASN A 191 -15.39 4.69 -10.27
CA ASN A 191 -16.82 4.38 -10.34
C ASN A 191 -17.68 5.65 -10.44
N SER A 192 -17.26 6.77 -9.83
CA SER A 192 -18.02 8.02 -9.91
C SER A 192 -18.03 8.59 -11.33
N TYR A 193 -16.96 8.39 -12.11
CA TYR A 193 -16.92 8.81 -13.51
C TYR A 193 -17.85 7.95 -14.39
N VAL A 194 -17.88 6.63 -14.18
CA VAL A 194 -18.78 5.73 -14.92
C VAL A 194 -20.25 6.07 -14.64
N ILE A 195 -20.59 6.28 -13.37
CA ILE A 195 -21.96 6.69 -12.97
C ILE A 195 -22.27 8.10 -13.48
N GLY A 196 -21.30 9.01 -13.47
CA GLY A 196 -21.48 10.35 -14.02
C GLY A 196 -21.84 10.35 -15.51
N ASP A 197 -21.14 9.54 -16.32
CA ASP A 197 -21.43 9.39 -17.75
C ASP A 197 -22.85 8.85 -18.00
N THR A 198 -23.29 7.84 -17.23
CA THR A 198 -24.66 7.32 -17.38
C THR A 198 -25.71 8.35 -16.99
N LEU A 199 -25.50 9.11 -15.90
CA LEU A 199 -26.41 10.17 -15.48
C LEU A 199 -26.51 11.30 -16.53
N LEU A 200 -25.39 11.72 -17.12
CA LEU A 200 -25.39 12.71 -18.20
C LEU A 200 -26.18 12.21 -19.42
N LYS A 201 -25.96 10.96 -19.85
CA LYS A 201 -26.73 10.34 -20.96
C LYS A 201 -28.21 10.20 -20.66
N MET A 202 -28.59 10.11 -19.38
CA MET A 202 -29.99 10.08 -18.94
C MET A 202 -30.63 11.48 -18.87
N GLY A 203 -29.87 12.56 -19.11
CA GLY A 203 -30.34 13.94 -19.13
C GLY A 203 -30.21 14.67 -17.78
N VAL A 204 -29.45 14.13 -16.84
CA VAL A 204 -29.19 14.80 -15.55
C VAL A 204 -28.29 16.01 -15.79
N SER A 205 -28.56 17.09 -15.05
CA SER A 205 -27.82 18.35 -15.13
C SER A 205 -26.31 18.15 -14.92
N PRO A 206 -25.45 18.75 -15.75
CA PRO A 206 -23.99 18.66 -15.57
C PRO A 206 -23.52 19.25 -14.24
N TYR A 207 -24.30 20.17 -13.66
CA TYR A 207 -24.06 20.71 -12.32
C TYR A 207 -24.20 19.64 -11.23
N ALA A 208 -25.25 18.81 -11.30
CA ALA A 208 -25.47 17.70 -10.38
C ALA A 208 -24.37 16.63 -10.49
N VAL A 209 -24.01 16.26 -11.72
CA VAL A 209 -23.01 15.22 -11.96
C VAL A 209 -21.62 15.65 -11.49
N SER A 210 -21.25 16.91 -11.74
CA SER A 210 -19.97 17.46 -11.26
C SER A 210 -19.91 17.47 -9.73
N ALA A 211 -20.98 17.91 -9.06
CA ALA A 211 -21.05 17.91 -7.61
C ALA A 211 -20.99 16.49 -7.02
N LEU A 212 -21.64 15.53 -7.67
CA LEU A 212 -21.62 14.12 -7.28
C LEU A 212 -20.20 13.55 -7.34
N ILE A 213 -19.48 13.76 -8.45
CA ILE A 213 -18.11 13.24 -8.62
C ILE A 213 -17.17 13.85 -7.57
N VAL A 214 -17.26 15.15 -7.33
CA VAL A 214 -16.38 15.85 -6.36
C VAL A 214 -16.69 15.40 -4.93
N THR A 215 -17.96 15.31 -4.54
CA THR A 215 -18.35 14.88 -3.18
C THR A 215 -18.04 13.41 -2.91
N TRP A 216 -18.16 12.54 -3.91
CA TRP A 216 -17.82 11.11 -3.80
C TRP A 216 -16.41 10.87 -3.26
N VAL A 217 -15.46 11.73 -3.63
CA VAL A 217 -14.05 11.60 -3.23
C VAL A 217 -13.73 12.42 -1.98
N THR A 218 -14.37 13.57 -1.82
CA THR A 218 -13.98 14.57 -0.81
C THR A 218 -14.81 14.49 0.48
N VAL A 219 -16.07 14.04 0.39
CA VAL A 219 -17.01 13.95 1.50
C VAL A 219 -17.20 12.47 1.85
N GLY A 220 -16.57 12.05 2.95
CA GLY A 220 -16.53 10.66 3.39
C GLY A 220 -17.58 10.37 4.45
N LEU A 221 -18.87 10.47 4.13
CA LEU A 221 -19.93 10.28 5.14
C LEU A 221 -19.94 8.86 5.73
N VAL A 222 -19.59 7.87 4.91
CA VAL A 222 -19.39 6.47 5.34
C VAL A 222 -18.16 6.30 6.24
N GLN A 223 -17.12 7.12 6.03
CA GLN A 223 -15.86 7.09 6.79
C GLN A 223 -15.89 7.98 8.02
N LEU A 224 -16.94 8.79 8.19
CA LEU A 224 -17.11 9.74 9.27
C LEU A 224 -16.96 9.13 10.67
N PRO A 225 -17.49 7.92 10.99
CA PRO A 225 -17.24 7.29 12.29
C PRO A 225 -15.76 7.00 12.56
N ALA A 226 -15.02 6.55 11.54
CA ALA A 226 -13.59 6.28 11.64
C ALA A 226 -12.76 7.56 11.75
N GLU A 227 -13.16 8.63 11.05
CA GLU A 227 -12.53 9.95 11.15
C GLU A 227 -12.77 10.59 12.52
N ILE A 228 -13.98 10.48 13.09
CA ILE A 228 -14.28 10.95 14.45
C ILE A 228 -13.42 10.20 15.47
N GLY A 229 -13.28 8.87 15.33
CA GLY A 229 -12.49 8.05 16.26
C GLY A 229 -10.99 8.33 16.23
N SER A 230 -10.45 8.81 15.10
CA SER A 230 -9.01 9.06 14.92
C SER A 230 -8.59 10.53 15.07
N LEU A 231 -9.41 11.47 14.60
CA LEU A 231 -9.07 12.90 14.50
C LEU A 231 -9.97 13.79 15.35
N GLY A 232 -11.01 13.22 15.96
CA GLY A 232 -11.96 13.92 16.81
C GLY A 232 -13.15 14.55 16.06
N PRO A 233 -14.29 14.75 16.75
CA PRO A 233 -15.56 15.10 16.12
C PRO A 233 -15.56 16.49 15.47
N ARG A 234 -14.89 17.46 16.09
CA ARG A 234 -14.82 18.84 15.57
C ARG A 234 -14.07 18.90 14.25
N PHE A 235 -12.95 18.19 14.14
CA PHE A 235 -12.16 18.16 12.92
C PHE A 235 -12.92 17.46 11.79
N ALA A 236 -13.47 16.27 12.05
CA ALA A 236 -14.19 15.49 11.05
C ALA A 236 -15.39 16.25 10.47
N LEU A 237 -16.18 16.92 11.33
CA LEU A 237 -17.34 17.71 10.90
C LEU A 237 -16.94 18.97 10.12
N VAL A 238 -15.93 19.72 10.58
CA VAL A 238 -15.47 20.92 9.87
C VAL A 238 -14.88 20.55 8.50
N ARG A 239 -14.08 19.48 8.42
CA ARG A 239 -13.52 19.01 7.15
C ARG A 239 -14.62 18.61 6.17
N ASN A 240 -15.55 17.74 6.58
CA ASN A 240 -16.61 17.28 5.67
C ASN A 240 -17.57 18.41 5.29
N GLY A 241 -17.91 19.30 6.24
CA GLY A 241 -18.75 20.47 5.96
C GLY A 241 -18.11 21.46 4.99
N THR A 242 -16.83 21.78 5.18
CA THR A 242 -16.09 22.67 4.26
C THR A 242 -15.88 22.04 2.89
N ALA A 243 -15.58 20.73 2.83
CA ALA A 243 -15.46 19.99 1.58
C ALA A 243 -16.78 19.97 0.79
N PHE A 244 -17.91 19.79 1.47
CA PHE A 244 -19.24 19.81 0.85
C PHE A 244 -19.61 21.19 0.30
N LEU A 245 -19.27 22.27 1.00
CA LEU A 245 -19.49 23.63 0.48
C LEU A 245 -18.56 23.92 -0.70
N ALA A 246 -17.29 23.52 -0.60
CA ALA A 246 -16.32 23.68 -1.68
C ALA A 246 -16.74 22.91 -2.94
N SER A 247 -17.30 21.70 -2.81
CA SER A 247 -17.74 20.90 -3.96
C SER A 247 -18.86 21.56 -4.76
N ILE A 248 -19.77 22.28 -4.09
CA ILE A 248 -20.83 23.05 -4.77
C ILE A 248 -20.18 24.16 -5.62
N ILE A 249 -19.26 24.91 -5.04
CA ILE A 249 -18.54 26.00 -5.75
C ILE A 249 -17.76 25.44 -6.94
N ILE A 250 -17.03 24.34 -6.74
CA ILE A 250 -16.26 23.64 -7.78
C ILE A 250 -17.18 23.17 -8.91
N ALA A 251 -18.35 22.60 -8.60
CA ALA A 251 -19.30 22.16 -9.62
C ALA A 251 -19.78 23.33 -10.49
N PHE A 252 -20.13 24.47 -9.88
CA PHE A 252 -20.53 25.67 -10.63
C PHE A 252 -19.40 26.21 -11.51
N LEU A 253 -18.20 26.33 -10.95
CA LEU A 253 -17.01 26.76 -11.70
C LEU A 253 -16.70 25.83 -12.87
N THR A 254 -16.78 24.52 -12.65
CA THR A 254 -16.49 23.51 -13.67
C THR A 254 -17.44 23.65 -14.85
N VAL A 255 -18.75 23.70 -14.59
CA VAL A 255 -19.74 23.84 -15.66
C VAL A 255 -19.63 25.20 -16.36
N TYR A 256 -19.36 26.26 -15.61
CA TYR A 256 -19.12 27.59 -16.18
C TYR A 256 -17.91 27.60 -17.13
N LEU A 257 -16.79 27.00 -16.72
CA LEU A 257 -15.59 26.88 -17.55
C LEU A 257 -15.84 26.03 -18.80
N VAL A 258 -16.51 24.88 -18.65
CA VAL A 258 -16.86 24.02 -19.80
C VAL A 258 -17.72 24.77 -20.80
N ARG A 259 -18.68 25.58 -20.33
CA ARG A 259 -19.57 26.37 -21.19
C ARG A 259 -18.86 27.51 -21.92
N ILE A 260 -17.76 28.03 -21.37
CA ILE A 260 -16.91 29.01 -22.06
C ILE A 260 -16.08 28.34 -23.16
N LEU A 261 -15.65 27.10 -22.93
CA LEU A 261 -14.78 26.35 -23.83
C LEU A 261 -15.51 25.66 -24.98
N SER A 262 -16.83 25.43 -24.84
CA SER A 262 -17.70 24.78 -25.82
C SER A 262 -18.38 25.78 -26.76
#